data_AF-A0AAX3SGS7-F1
#
_entry.id   AF-A0AAX3SGS7-F1
#
_cell.length_a   1.000
_cell.length_b   1.000
_cell.length_c   1.000
_cell.angle_alpha   90.00
_cell.angle_beta   90.00
_cell.angle_gamma   90.00
#
_symmetry.space_group_name_H-M   'P 1'
#
loop_
_entity.id
_entity.type
_entity.pdbx_description
1 polymer ?
#
loop_
_entity_poly.entity_id
_entity_poly.type
_entity_poly.pdbx_seq_one_letter_code
_entity_poly.pdbx_strand_id
1 'polypeptide(L)'
;MLTAARTYYVRTDGSDSNTGLSNTAGGAFKTLQRVAEIVVPIDFGGYTITVQLADGTYTDSAVFTKTLNGRVSIVGNASSPSNVVISTSASCITSSGAGTDVTVSKCQLQSSSVSALVATNGAYITGTDNIYGVCAFAHVAALLRGQVVITGTAQIIGNAPSFANLDNGFLDTTLVAFTLTGSRSFAAAFIYAGSLSYARVVLPTFTGSATGSRFTTAGNSMINVNGAGDSFLPGNAAGTRASGGEYA
;
A
#
# COMPACT_ATOMS: atom_id res chain seq x y z
N MET A 1 25.79 8.62 -6.38
CA MET A 1 24.91 9.72 -5.97
C MET A 1 24.26 10.34 -7.20
N LEU A 2 22.95 10.60 -7.17
CA LEU A 2 22.27 11.39 -8.20
C LEU A 2 22.58 12.87 -8.05
N THR A 3 22.69 13.56 -9.18
CA THR A 3 22.86 15.02 -9.26
C THR A 3 21.60 15.75 -9.74
N ALA A 4 20.57 15.00 -10.16
CA ALA A 4 19.26 15.48 -10.55
C ALA A 4 18.21 14.38 -10.34
N ALA A 5 16.93 14.76 -10.31
CA ALA A 5 15.82 13.80 -10.27
C ALA A 5 15.87 12.84 -11.47
N ARG A 6 15.44 11.59 -11.27
CA ARG A 6 15.47 10.55 -12.30
C ARG A 6 14.12 9.86 -12.40
N THR A 7 13.71 9.62 -13.64
CA THR A 7 12.52 8.83 -13.95
C THR A 7 12.93 7.55 -14.66
N TYR A 8 12.42 6.43 -14.18
CA TYR A 8 12.45 5.14 -14.85
C TYR A 8 11.06 4.78 -15.35
N TYR A 9 10.97 4.20 -16.54
CA TYR A 9 9.72 3.75 -17.14
C TYR A 9 9.65 2.22 -17.11
N VAL A 10 8.48 1.70 -16.77
CA VAL A 10 8.18 0.26 -16.84
C VAL A 10 6.98 0.06 -17.74
N ARG A 11 7.09 -0.85 -18.70
CA ARG A 11 6.03 -1.16 -19.66
C ARG A 11 5.95 -2.66 -19.87
N THR A 12 4.75 -3.19 -20.06
CA THR A 12 4.52 -4.62 -20.32
C THR A 12 5.13 -5.09 -21.65
N ASP A 13 5.31 -4.17 -22.61
CA ASP A 13 5.99 -4.38 -23.90
C ASP A 13 7.49 -4.03 -23.87
N GLY A 14 8.06 -3.73 -22.70
CA GLY A 14 9.48 -3.40 -22.51
C GLY A 14 10.42 -4.60 -22.45
N SER A 15 11.67 -4.35 -22.05
CA SER A 15 12.69 -5.39 -21.80
C SER A 15 13.55 -5.03 -20.59
N ASP A 16 13.90 -6.01 -19.76
CA ASP A 16 14.79 -5.80 -18.61
C ASP A 16 16.27 -5.61 -18.99
N SER A 17 16.58 -5.80 -20.27
CA SER A 17 17.85 -5.40 -20.89
C SER A 17 17.92 -3.91 -21.23
N ASN A 18 16.80 -3.18 -21.17
CA ASN A 18 16.76 -1.75 -21.46
C ASN A 18 17.33 -0.93 -20.30
N THR A 19 17.49 0.38 -20.50
CA THR A 19 17.98 1.30 -19.46
C THR A 19 16.88 1.81 -18.54
N GLY A 20 15.62 1.69 -18.96
CA GLY A 20 14.46 2.27 -18.28
C GLY A 20 14.32 3.77 -18.44
N LEU A 21 15.18 4.45 -19.20
CA LEU A 21 15.23 5.93 -19.23
C LEU A 21 14.36 6.57 -20.33
N SER A 22 13.64 5.77 -21.13
CA SER A 22 12.74 6.25 -22.17
C SER A 22 11.41 5.52 -22.13
N ASN A 23 10.31 6.25 -22.33
CA ASN A 23 8.95 5.71 -22.32
C ASN A 23 8.58 5.08 -23.68
N THR A 24 9.32 4.05 -24.08
CA THR A 24 9.08 3.27 -25.30
C THR A 24 9.35 1.80 -25.03
N ALA A 25 8.82 0.90 -25.87
CA ALA A 25 9.11 -0.54 -25.76
C ALA A 25 10.63 -0.85 -25.79
N GLY A 26 11.39 -0.11 -26.62
CA GLY A 26 12.85 -0.23 -26.71
C GLY A 26 13.64 0.48 -25.60
N GLY A 27 12.97 1.21 -24.70
CA GLY A 27 13.62 2.05 -23.68
C GLY A 27 13.23 1.72 -22.24
N ALA A 28 12.03 1.21 -22.01
CA ALA A 28 11.48 0.93 -20.68
C ALA A 28 11.87 -0.45 -20.17
N PHE A 29 11.98 -0.60 -18.85
CA PHE A 29 12.05 -1.93 -18.24
C PHE A 29 10.75 -2.70 -18.45
N LYS A 30 10.82 -4.03 -18.39
CA LYS A 30 9.63 -4.89 -18.47
C LYS A 30 9.00 -5.11 -17.10
N THR A 31 9.84 -5.33 -16.09
CA THR A 31 9.40 -5.75 -14.75
C THR A 31 9.60 -4.68 -13.69
N LEU A 32 8.73 -4.68 -12.68
CA LEU A 32 8.83 -3.89 -11.46
C LEU A 32 10.06 -4.33 -10.65
N GLN A 33 10.32 -5.64 -10.59
CA GLN A 33 11.47 -6.19 -9.87
C GLN A 33 12.79 -5.66 -10.46
N ARG A 34 12.90 -5.57 -11.79
CA ARG A 34 14.10 -5.02 -12.43
C ARG A 34 14.36 -3.58 -12.02
N VAL A 35 13.32 -2.75 -11.89
CA VAL A 35 13.47 -1.39 -11.39
C VAL A 35 14.00 -1.38 -9.96
N ALA A 36 13.47 -2.22 -9.07
CA ALA A 36 13.95 -2.29 -7.70
C ALA A 36 15.45 -2.64 -7.64
N GLU A 37 15.91 -3.61 -8.43
CA GLU A 37 17.34 -3.97 -8.53
C GLU A 37 18.24 -2.83 -8.98
N ILE A 38 17.77 -1.99 -9.90
CA ILE A 38 18.50 -0.83 -10.41
C ILE A 38 18.49 0.33 -9.42
N VAL A 39 17.36 0.55 -8.73
CA VAL A 39 17.13 1.70 -7.85
C VAL A 39 17.79 1.50 -6.49
N VAL A 40 17.64 0.33 -5.88
CA VAL A 40 18.17 0.01 -4.54
C VAL A 40 19.64 0.39 -4.32
N PRO A 41 20.59 0.13 -5.25
CA PRO A 41 22.00 0.47 -5.03
C PRO A 41 22.34 1.97 -5.22
N ILE A 42 21.41 2.80 -5.71
CA ILE A 42 21.67 4.21 -5.99
C ILE A 42 21.62 5.02 -4.69
N ASP A 43 22.57 5.95 -4.51
CA ASP A 43 22.44 7.07 -3.58
C ASP A 43 21.65 8.19 -4.27
N PHE A 44 20.49 8.55 -3.73
CA PHE A 44 19.56 9.43 -4.41
C PHE A 44 19.94 10.91 -4.23
N GLY A 45 20.93 11.25 -3.39
CA GLY A 45 21.45 12.61 -3.27
C GLY A 45 20.41 13.67 -2.87
N GLY A 46 19.38 13.28 -2.13
CA GLY A 46 18.24 14.12 -1.74
C GLY A 46 17.08 14.11 -2.73
N TYR A 47 17.23 13.49 -3.90
CA TYR A 47 16.21 13.46 -4.94
C TYR A 47 15.21 12.31 -4.76
N THR A 48 14.04 12.46 -5.40
CA THR A 48 13.08 11.37 -5.58
C THR A 48 13.34 10.68 -6.91
N ILE A 49 13.39 9.35 -6.89
CA ILE A 49 13.35 8.54 -8.11
C ILE A 49 11.88 8.24 -8.43
N THR A 50 11.44 8.62 -9.63
CA THR A 50 10.10 8.32 -10.13
C THR A 50 10.13 7.05 -10.96
N VAL A 51 9.18 6.14 -10.75
CA VAL A 51 8.96 4.93 -11.53
C VAL A 51 7.59 5.07 -12.18
N GLN A 52 7.57 5.46 -13.45
CA GLN A 52 6.34 5.64 -14.21
C GLN A 52 5.94 4.33 -14.87
N LEU A 53 4.77 3.82 -14.51
CA LEU A 53 4.17 2.65 -15.13
C LEU A 53 3.30 3.11 -16.31
N ALA A 54 3.39 2.39 -17.43
CA ALA A 54 2.43 2.52 -18.51
C ALA A 54 1.18 1.68 -18.26
N ASP A 55 0.12 1.94 -19.00
CA ASP A 55 -1.09 1.13 -18.98
C ASP A 55 -0.75 -0.34 -19.31
N GLY A 56 -1.27 -1.25 -18.50
CA GLY A 56 -0.98 -2.67 -18.60
C GLY A 56 -1.24 -3.41 -17.29
N THR A 57 -1.20 -4.74 -17.40
CA THR A 57 -1.26 -5.65 -16.26
C THR A 57 0.13 -6.21 -15.98
N TYR A 58 0.67 -5.86 -14.82
CA TYR A 58 1.95 -6.33 -14.30
C TYR A 58 1.70 -7.51 -13.36
N THR A 59 2.31 -8.66 -13.68
CA THR A 59 2.12 -9.91 -12.91
C THR A 59 3.26 -10.20 -11.94
N ASP A 60 4.25 -9.32 -11.87
CA ASP A 60 5.37 -9.38 -10.94
C ASP A 60 5.18 -8.41 -9.77
N SER A 61 6.17 -8.38 -8.88
CA SER A 61 6.18 -7.57 -7.67
C SER A 61 7.50 -6.81 -7.55
N ALA A 62 7.57 -5.82 -6.67
CA ALA A 62 8.83 -5.18 -6.32
C ALA A 62 9.07 -5.13 -4.82
N VAL A 63 10.33 -5.39 -4.42
CA VAL A 63 10.80 -5.24 -3.04
C VAL A 63 11.91 -4.19 -3.01
N PHE A 64 11.66 -3.08 -2.33
CA PHE A 64 12.67 -2.06 -2.06
C PHE A 64 13.23 -2.29 -0.65
N THR A 65 14.52 -2.56 -0.55
CA THR A 65 15.20 -2.88 0.72
C THR A 65 15.93 -1.71 1.35
N LYS A 66 16.09 -0.61 0.60
CA LYS A 66 16.63 0.68 1.06
C LYS A 66 16.28 1.78 0.06
N THR A 67 16.21 3.01 0.55
CA THR A 67 16.24 4.25 -0.23
C THR A 67 17.28 5.18 0.37
N LEU A 68 18.47 5.23 -0.24
CA LEU A 68 19.59 6.00 0.32
C LEU A 68 19.42 7.48 -0.02
N ASN A 69 19.30 8.33 1.01
CA ASN A 69 19.17 9.79 0.89
C ASN A 69 18.03 10.24 -0.05
N GLY A 70 16.86 9.63 0.01
CA GLY A 70 15.73 10.01 -0.82
C GLY A 70 14.56 9.04 -0.69
N ARG A 71 13.66 9.06 -1.67
CA ARG A 71 12.49 8.18 -1.73
C ARG A 71 12.22 7.69 -3.15
N VAL A 72 11.44 6.62 -3.26
CA VAL A 72 10.91 6.12 -4.54
C VAL A 72 9.44 6.50 -4.67
N SER A 73 9.04 7.00 -5.83
CA SER A 73 7.63 7.24 -6.16
C SER A 73 7.24 6.41 -7.37
N ILE A 74 6.39 5.40 -7.16
CA ILE A 74 5.79 4.58 -8.22
C ILE A 74 4.46 5.22 -8.59
N VAL A 75 4.30 5.52 -9.87
CA VAL A 75 3.17 6.29 -10.40
C VAL A 75 2.55 5.52 -11.56
N GLY A 76 1.26 5.21 -11.44
CA GLY A 76 0.44 4.68 -12.52
C GLY A 76 -0.19 5.79 -13.36
N ASN A 77 -1.46 5.61 -13.71
CA ASN A 77 -2.19 6.50 -14.62
C ASN A 77 -3.13 7.42 -13.83
N ALA A 78 -2.85 8.72 -13.86
CA ALA A 78 -3.60 9.73 -13.09
C ALA A 78 -5.06 9.90 -13.51
N SER A 79 -5.38 9.67 -14.78
CA SER A 79 -6.73 9.81 -15.31
C SER A 79 -7.53 8.52 -15.14
N SER A 80 -6.85 7.37 -15.23
CA SER A 80 -7.46 6.05 -15.21
C SER A 80 -6.61 5.05 -14.40
N PRO A 81 -6.60 5.12 -13.06
CA PRO A 81 -5.79 4.22 -12.23
C PRO A 81 -6.03 2.73 -12.49
N SER A 82 -7.24 2.36 -12.93
CA SER A 82 -7.62 0.98 -13.31
C SER A 82 -6.90 0.45 -14.54
N ASN A 83 -6.25 1.32 -15.35
CA ASN A 83 -5.49 0.87 -16.52
C ASN A 83 -4.09 0.37 -16.15
N VAL A 84 -3.60 0.66 -14.93
CA VAL A 84 -2.32 0.19 -14.42
C VAL A 84 -2.60 -0.80 -13.30
N VAL A 85 -2.61 -2.09 -13.64
CA VAL A 85 -2.95 -3.16 -12.69
C VAL A 85 -1.70 -3.91 -12.28
N ILE A 86 -1.41 -3.95 -10.98
CA ILE A 86 -0.41 -4.86 -10.40
C ILE A 86 -1.16 -6.04 -9.79
N SER A 87 -1.06 -7.20 -10.42
CA SER A 87 -1.81 -8.41 -10.08
C SER A 87 -0.88 -9.61 -9.98
N THR A 88 -0.44 -9.93 -8.78
CA THR A 88 0.58 -10.95 -8.51
C THR A 88 0.13 -11.91 -7.41
N SER A 89 0.85 -13.01 -7.19
CA SER A 89 0.68 -13.85 -6.01
C SER A 89 1.48 -13.35 -4.81
N ALA A 90 2.53 -12.56 -5.03
CA ALA A 90 3.29 -11.91 -3.97
C ALA A 90 2.61 -10.63 -3.49
N SER A 91 3.27 -9.87 -2.61
CA SER A 91 2.80 -8.52 -2.31
C SER A 91 3.11 -7.61 -3.48
N CYS A 92 2.17 -6.79 -3.94
CA CYS A 92 2.38 -5.95 -5.13
C CYS A 92 3.65 -5.11 -4.98
N ILE A 93 3.75 -4.34 -3.90
CA ILE A 93 4.92 -3.54 -3.54
C ILE A 93 5.26 -3.74 -2.06
N THR A 94 6.52 -4.07 -1.79
CA THR A 94 7.06 -4.19 -0.43
C THR A 94 8.15 -3.15 -0.19
N SER A 95 7.97 -2.33 0.83
CA SER A 95 9.01 -1.49 1.42
C SER A 95 9.57 -2.23 2.64
N SER A 96 10.87 -2.50 2.67
CA SER A 96 11.53 -3.26 3.73
C SER A 96 12.82 -2.58 4.14
N GLY A 97 13.14 -2.63 5.44
CA GLY A 97 14.37 -2.06 5.99
C GLY A 97 14.18 -0.63 6.51
N ALA A 98 14.84 -0.34 7.63
CA ALA A 98 14.71 0.93 8.31
C ALA A 98 15.14 2.10 7.40
N GLY A 99 14.27 3.10 7.28
CA GLY A 99 14.52 4.28 6.45
C GLY A 99 14.21 4.12 4.96
N THR A 100 13.73 2.95 4.53
CA THR A 100 13.18 2.77 3.17
C THR A 100 11.86 3.52 3.05
N ASP A 101 11.73 4.40 2.06
CA ASP A 101 10.55 5.23 1.81
C ASP A 101 10.06 5.06 0.37
N VAL A 102 8.90 4.42 0.22
CA VAL A 102 8.26 4.14 -1.07
C VAL A 102 6.85 4.72 -1.08
N THR A 103 6.51 5.45 -2.14
CA THR A 103 5.14 5.88 -2.43
C THR A 103 4.62 5.12 -3.65
N VAL A 104 3.38 4.66 -3.61
CA VAL A 104 2.67 4.02 -4.73
C VAL A 104 1.39 4.81 -4.98
N SER A 105 1.19 5.24 -6.21
CA SER A 105 0.04 6.07 -6.55
C SER A 105 -0.61 5.72 -7.88
N LYS A 106 -1.93 5.91 -7.96
CA LYS A 106 -2.70 5.87 -9.21
C LYS A 106 -2.62 4.52 -9.93
N CYS A 107 -2.66 3.43 -9.16
CA CYS A 107 -2.67 2.05 -9.67
C CYS A 107 -3.86 1.27 -9.10
N GLN A 108 -4.25 0.20 -9.79
CA GLN A 108 -5.00 -0.91 -9.21
C GLN A 108 -4.04 -1.98 -8.68
N LEU A 109 -4.24 -2.42 -7.43
CA LEU A 109 -3.38 -3.35 -6.72
C LEU A 109 -4.18 -4.56 -6.25
N GLN A 110 -3.71 -5.78 -6.54
CA GLN A 110 -4.35 -7.03 -6.11
C GLN A 110 -3.34 -8.16 -5.91
N SER A 111 -3.57 -9.00 -4.89
CA SER A 111 -2.69 -10.11 -4.55
C SER A 111 -3.49 -11.40 -4.30
N SER A 112 -3.16 -12.48 -5.00
CA SER A 112 -3.87 -13.76 -4.82
C SER A 112 -3.43 -14.56 -3.60
N SER A 113 -2.38 -14.16 -2.88
CA SER A 113 -1.86 -14.93 -1.73
C SER A 113 -1.49 -14.10 -0.51
N VAL A 114 -1.26 -12.79 -0.66
CA VAL A 114 -0.87 -11.92 0.47
C VAL A 114 -1.54 -10.54 0.35
N SER A 115 -0.78 -9.44 0.49
CA SER A 115 -1.30 -8.08 0.53
C SER A 115 -0.94 -7.23 -0.69
N ALA A 116 -1.63 -6.13 -0.94
CA ALA A 116 -1.22 -5.20 -1.99
C ALA A 116 0.03 -4.40 -1.59
N LEU A 117 -0.06 -3.59 -0.54
CA LEU A 117 1.08 -2.79 -0.04
C LEU A 117 1.59 -3.32 1.29
N VAL A 118 2.90 -3.48 1.42
CA VAL A 118 3.53 -3.93 2.66
C VAL A 118 4.67 -3.00 3.06
N ALA A 119 4.65 -2.54 4.31
CA ALA A 119 5.82 -1.99 4.98
C ALA A 119 6.29 -2.95 6.07
N THR A 120 7.59 -3.25 6.10
CA THR A 120 8.17 -4.15 7.11
C THR A 120 9.57 -3.73 7.56
N ASN A 121 10.02 -4.23 8.71
CA ASN A 121 11.36 -3.99 9.26
C ASN A 121 11.72 -2.50 9.40
N GLY A 122 10.78 -1.69 9.90
CA GLY A 122 10.99 -0.25 10.10
C GLY A 122 10.87 0.62 8.84
N ALA A 123 10.39 0.06 7.73
CA ALA A 123 10.19 0.78 6.48
C ALA A 123 8.89 1.61 6.46
N TYR A 124 8.79 2.50 5.48
CA TYR A 124 7.65 3.37 5.22
C TYR A 124 7.09 3.06 3.83
N ILE A 125 5.77 2.94 3.73
CA ILE A 125 5.06 2.90 2.46
C ILE A 125 3.85 3.83 2.47
N THR A 126 3.73 4.66 1.43
CA THR A 126 2.57 5.54 1.24
C THR A 126 1.74 5.07 0.05
N GLY A 127 0.44 4.87 0.23
CA GLY A 127 -0.53 4.68 -0.84
C GLY A 127 -1.31 5.97 -1.12
N THR A 128 -1.38 6.41 -2.37
CA THR A 128 -2.08 7.64 -2.76
C THR A 128 -2.97 7.41 -3.98
N ASP A 129 -4.27 7.67 -3.87
CA ASP A 129 -5.21 7.56 -5.00
C ASP A 129 -5.19 6.20 -5.70
N ASN A 130 -5.16 5.12 -4.91
CA ASN A 130 -5.08 3.75 -5.42
C ASN A 130 -6.44 3.05 -5.40
N ILE A 131 -6.55 2.05 -6.27
CA ILE A 131 -7.64 1.08 -6.31
C ILE A 131 -7.13 -0.24 -5.70
N TYR A 132 -7.86 -0.77 -4.74
CA TYR A 132 -7.55 -2.01 -4.03
C TYR A 132 -8.51 -3.11 -4.50
N GLY A 133 -7.97 -4.03 -5.30
CA GLY A 133 -8.61 -5.26 -5.73
C GLY A 133 -8.45 -6.39 -4.71
N VAL A 134 -8.79 -7.62 -5.11
CA VAL A 134 -8.83 -8.77 -4.19
C VAL A 134 -7.44 -9.02 -3.60
N CYS A 135 -7.38 -9.17 -2.28
CA CYS A 135 -6.15 -9.56 -1.56
C CYS A 135 -6.45 -10.76 -0.64
N ALA A 136 -5.59 -11.76 -0.62
CA ALA A 136 -5.82 -12.95 0.21
C ALA A 136 -5.46 -12.76 1.70
N PHE A 137 -4.69 -11.71 2.05
CA PHE A 137 -4.35 -11.38 3.44
C PHE A 137 -4.90 -10.01 3.88
N ALA A 138 -4.40 -8.91 3.32
CA ALA A 138 -4.91 -7.57 3.58
C ALA A 138 -4.72 -6.64 2.39
N HIS A 139 -5.46 -5.55 2.26
CA HIS A 139 -5.12 -4.55 1.23
C HIS A 139 -3.78 -3.87 1.57
N VAL A 140 -3.55 -3.55 2.84
CA VAL A 140 -2.28 -3.02 3.32
C VAL A 140 -1.83 -3.74 4.60
N ALA A 141 -0.53 -3.94 4.75
CA ALA A 141 0.04 -4.53 5.95
C ALA A 141 1.24 -3.73 6.46
N ALA A 142 1.26 -3.49 7.77
CA ALA A 142 2.37 -2.86 8.48
C ALA A 142 2.89 -3.87 9.51
N LEU A 143 4.07 -4.43 9.26
CA LEU A 143 4.63 -5.55 10.03
C LEU A 143 5.98 -5.13 10.62
N LEU A 144 6.40 -5.67 11.77
CA LEU A 144 7.78 -5.53 12.26
C LEU A 144 8.28 -4.07 12.22
N ARG A 145 7.54 -3.15 12.85
CA ARG A 145 7.79 -1.69 12.90
C ARG A 145 7.57 -0.95 11.58
N GLY A 146 7.00 -1.61 10.58
CA GLY A 146 6.59 -0.99 9.33
C GLY A 146 5.52 0.08 9.52
N GLN A 147 5.51 1.06 8.63
CA GLN A 147 4.57 2.17 8.66
C GLN A 147 3.86 2.29 7.31
N VAL A 148 2.53 2.26 7.34
CA VAL A 148 1.68 2.47 6.18
C VAL A 148 0.95 3.80 6.34
N VAL A 149 1.01 4.64 5.31
CA VAL A 149 0.21 5.86 5.23
C VAL A 149 -0.67 5.77 3.98
N ILE A 150 -1.95 6.08 4.13
CA ILE A 150 -2.88 6.21 3.01
C ILE A 150 -3.28 7.68 2.90
N THR A 151 -3.29 8.22 1.68
CA THR A 151 -3.58 9.63 1.42
C THR A 151 -4.47 9.79 0.18
N GLY A 152 -5.14 10.93 0.08
CA GLY A 152 -6.07 11.19 -1.02
C GLY A 152 -7.26 10.23 -0.97
N THR A 153 -7.45 9.48 -2.04
CA THR A 153 -8.52 8.50 -2.18
C THR A 153 -8.04 7.05 -2.05
N ALA A 154 -8.91 6.18 -1.56
CA ALA A 154 -8.72 4.74 -1.55
C ALA A 154 -10.00 4.04 -2.02
N GLN A 155 -9.98 3.52 -3.24
CA GLN A 155 -11.12 2.79 -3.80
C GLN A 155 -10.96 1.30 -3.50
N ILE A 156 -11.96 0.66 -2.89
CA ILE A 156 -11.94 -0.76 -2.56
C ILE A 156 -12.93 -1.48 -3.47
N ILE A 157 -12.40 -2.25 -4.41
CA ILE A 157 -13.17 -3.03 -5.39
C ILE A 157 -13.03 -4.55 -5.20
N GLY A 158 -12.14 -4.99 -4.30
CA GLY A 158 -11.94 -6.39 -3.96
C GLY A 158 -12.24 -6.71 -2.49
N ASN A 159 -12.46 -7.99 -2.23
CA ASN A 159 -12.52 -8.52 -0.87
C ASN A 159 -11.11 -8.80 -0.35
N ALA A 160 -10.93 -8.69 0.96
CA ALA A 160 -9.73 -9.15 1.66
C ALA A 160 -10.09 -9.45 3.12
N PRO A 161 -9.38 -10.33 3.84
CA PRO A 161 -9.64 -10.53 5.28
C PRO A 161 -9.64 -9.21 6.08
N SER A 162 -8.76 -8.27 5.72
CA SER A 162 -8.73 -6.91 6.27
C SER A 162 -8.40 -5.85 5.23
N PHE A 163 -8.82 -4.61 5.43
CA PHE A 163 -8.22 -3.49 4.72
C PHE A 163 -6.80 -3.27 5.22
N ALA A 164 -6.62 -3.10 6.53
CA ALA A 164 -5.31 -2.96 7.15
C ALA A 164 -5.06 -4.06 8.19
N ASN A 165 -3.88 -4.68 8.11
CA ASN A 165 -3.40 -5.65 9.11
C ASN A 165 -2.07 -5.17 9.70
N LEU A 166 -2.04 -4.93 11.01
CA LEU A 166 -0.90 -4.38 11.73
C LEU A 166 -0.39 -5.39 12.77
N ASP A 167 0.90 -5.66 12.73
CA ASP A 167 1.61 -6.48 13.72
C ASP A 167 2.92 -5.77 14.08
N ASN A 168 2.92 -5.15 15.27
CA ASN A 168 3.93 -4.15 15.64
C ASN A 168 4.10 -3.06 14.57
N GLY A 169 3.00 -2.57 14.02
CA GLY A 169 2.97 -1.65 12.89
C GLY A 169 2.25 -0.33 13.17
N PHE A 170 2.42 0.61 12.25
CA PHE A 170 1.74 1.89 12.25
C PHE A 170 0.88 2.05 10.99
N LEU A 171 -0.32 2.62 11.16
CA LEU A 171 -1.19 3.05 10.08
C LEU A 171 -1.61 4.50 10.28
N ASP A 172 -1.57 5.33 9.23
CA ASP A 172 -2.26 6.62 9.19
C ASP A 172 -3.20 6.67 7.97
N THR A 173 -4.46 7.03 8.21
CA THR A 173 -5.51 7.20 7.19
C THR A 173 -6.22 8.55 7.34
N THR A 174 -5.56 9.52 7.95
CA THR A 174 -6.11 10.84 8.22
C THR A 174 -6.61 11.50 6.93
N LEU A 175 -7.87 11.96 6.95
CA LEU A 175 -8.54 12.63 5.83
C LEU A 175 -8.65 11.81 4.52
N VAL A 176 -8.52 10.49 4.58
CA VAL A 176 -8.67 9.63 3.39
C VAL A 176 -10.13 9.49 3.00
N ALA A 177 -10.42 9.66 1.70
CA ALA A 177 -11.73 9.37 1.14
C ALA A 177 -11.79 7.91 0.65
N PHE A 178 -12.41 7.04 1.45
CA PHE A 178 -12.63 5.64 1.11
C PHE A 178 -13.93 5.43 0.33
N THR A 179 -13.83 4.75 -0.81
CA THR A 179 -14.99 4.32 -1.59
C THR A 179 -15.03 2.81 -1.71
N LEU A 180 -16.01 2.18 -1.06
CA LEU A 180 -16.28 0.75 -1.16
C LEU A 180 -17.34 0.54 -2.24
N THR A 181 -16.93 0.02 -3.38
CA THR A 181 -17.87 -0.32 -4.46
C THR A 181 -18.45 -1.70 -4.19
N GLY A 182 -19.74 -1.95 -4.42
CA GLY A 182 -20.37 -3.27 -4.20
C GLY A 182 -20.34 -3.79 -2.74
N SER A 183 -20.76 -5.05 -2.53
CA SER A 183 -20.67 -5.69 -1.21
C SER A 183 -19.22 -6.12 -0.95
N ARG A 184 -18.51 -5.41 -0.06
CA ARG A 184 -17.14 -5.76 0.37
C ARG A 184 -17.19 -6.61 1.63
N SER A 185 -16.33 -7.63 1.71
CA SER A 185 -16.22 -8.48 2.90
C SER A 185 -14.83 -8.41 3.50
N PHE A 186 -14.77 -8.17 4.81
CA PHE A 186 -13.57 -8.19 5.65
C PHE A 186 -13.70 -9.28 6.71
N ALA A 187 -13.33 -10.51 6.32
CA ALA A 187 -13.59 -11.70 7.13
C ALA A 187 -12.88 -11.71 8.50
N ALA A 188 -11.77 -11.00 8.66
CA ALA A 188 -11.09 -10.82 9.94
C ALA A 188 -11.59 -9.56 10.66
N ALA A 189 -11.34 -8.39 10.07
CA ALA A 189 -11.87 -7.09 10.47
C ALA A 189 -11.47 -6.02 9.43
N PHE A 190 -12.16 -4.88 9.32
CA PHE A 190 -11.70 -3.79 8.44
C PHE A 190 -10.29 -3.33 8.82
N ILE A 191 -10.03 -3.05 10.10
CA ILE A 191 -8.69 -2.84 10.65
C ILE A 191 -8.41 -3.90 11.73
N TYR A 192 -7.31 -4.63 11.56
CA TYR A 192 -6.74 -5.53 12.56
C TYR A 192 -5.46 -4.90 13.12
N ALA A 193 -5.41 -4.64 14.43
CA ALA A 193 -4.25 -4.10 15.12
C ALA A 193 -3.80 -5.04 16.24
N GLY A 194 -2.64 -5.68 16.07
CA GLY A 194 -2.01 -6.59 17.03
C GLY A 194 -0.61 -6.14 17.45
N SER A 195 -0.13 -6.67 18.58
CA SER A 195 1.27 -6.55 19.03
C SER A 195 1.81 -5.11 19.07
N LEU A 196 1.33 -4.27 19.98
CA LEU A 196 1.80 -2.87 20.12
C LEU A 196 1.66 -2.05 18.83
N SER A 197 0.61 -2.28 18.06
CA SER A 197 0.32 -1.50 16.85
C SER A 197 -0.45 -0.23 17.17
N TYR A 198 -0.31 0.78 16.31
CA TYR A 198 -1.09 2.01 16.39
C TYR A 198 -1.70 2.36 15.03
N ALA A 199 -3.03 2.44 14.98
CA ALA A 199 -3.77 2.93 13.83
C ALA A 199 -4.34 4.31 14.13
N ARG A 200 -3.91 5.32 13.39
CA ARG A 200 -4.46 6.67 13.42
C ARG A 200 -5.48 6.83 12.29
N VAL A 201 -6.73 6.98 12.66
CA VAL A 201 -7.89 6.96 11.76
C VAL A 201 -8.73 8.21 11.98
N VAL A 202 -8.12 9.36 11.73
CA VAL A 202 -8.70 10.68 12.06
C VAL A 202 -9.42 11.27 10.86
N LEU A 203 -10.74 11.40 10.96
CA LEU A 203 -11.60 12.02 9.93
C LEU A 203 -11.52 11.42 8.51
N PRO A 204 -11.31 10.10 8.28
CA PRO A 204 -11.60 9.54 6.97
C PRO A 204 -13.12 9.54 6.71
N THR A 205 -13.50 9.50 5.44
CA THR A 205 -14.90 9.29 5.03
C THR A 205 -15.05 7.94 4.35
N PHE A 206 -16.14 7.22 4.63
CA PHE A 206 -16.44 5.94 3.99
C PHE A 206 -17.76 6.04 3.22
N THR A 207 -17.74 5.73 1.92
CA THR A 207 -18.94 5.56 1.10
C THR A 207 -19.07 4.12 0.65
N GLY A 208 -20.28 3.55 0.73
CA GLY A 208 -20.54 2.14 0.44
C GLY A 208 -20.72 1.29 1.71
N SER A 209 -20.81 -0.03 1.54
CA SER A 209 -21.10 -0.96 2.63
C SER A 209 -20.09 -2.10 2.71
N ALA A 210 -19.81 -2.59 3.92
CA ALA A 210 -18.99 -3.78 4.13
C ALA A 210 -19.63 -4.75 5.14
N THR A 211 -19.29 -6.03 4.99
CA THR A 211 -19.59 -7.10 5.95
C THR A 211 -18.32 -7.53 6.70
N GLY A 212 -18.49 -8.03 7.92
CA GLY A 212 -17.40 -8.42 8.80
C GLY A 212 -17.27 -7.51 10.03
N SER A 213 -16.32 -7.84 10.90
CA SER A 213 -15.99 -7.04 12.08
C SER A 213 -15.43 -5.68 11.68
N ARG A 214 -15.83 -4.62 12.37
CA ARG A 214 -15.32 -3.26 12.12
C ARG A 214 -13.86 -3.10 12.51
N PHE A 215 -13.45 -3.74 13.59
CA PHE A 215 -12.07 -3.72 14.05
C PHE A 215 -11.76 -4.92 14.94
N THR A 216 -10.47 -5.23 15.01
CA THR A 216 -9.90 -6.03 16.09
C THR A 216 -8.71 -5.25 16.63
N THR A 217 -8.68 -5.04 17.94
CA THR A 217 -7.53 -4.44 18.64
C THR A 217 -7.08 -5.38 19.75
N ALA A 218 -5.80 -5.76 19.73
CA ALA A 218 -5.22 -6.72 20.66
C ALA A 218 -3.74 -6.47 20.95
N GLY A 219 -3.25 -7.04 22.06
CA GLY A 219 -1.82 -7.02 22.40
C GLY A 219 -1.32 -5.61 22.67
N ASN A 220 -2.04 -4.85 23.51
CA ASN A 220 -1.75 -3.46 23.86
C ASN A 220 -1.68 -2.50 22.64
N SER A 221 -2.40 -2.83 21.57
CA SER A 221 -2.53 -1.97 20.39
C SER A 221 -3.61 -0.92 20.58
N MET A 222 -3.58 0.14 19.78
CA MET A 222 -4.61 1.18 19.79
C MET A 222 -5.07 1.52 18.38
N ILE A 223 -6.39 1.61 18.19
CA ILE A 223 -7.01 2.22 17.02
C ILE A 223 -7.67 3.51 17.47
N ASN A 224 -7.14 4.65 17.02
CA ASN A 224 -7.61 5.98 17.36
C ASN A 224 -8.48 6.53 16.21
N VAL A 225 -9.79 6.55 16.42
CA VAL A 225 -10.82 7.12 15.54
C VAL A 225 -11.28 8.51 15.98
N ASN A 226 -10.60 9.12 16.95
CA ASN A 226 -10.85 10.48 17.42
C ASN A 226 -12.30 10.69 17.90
N GLY A 227 -12.83 9.74 18.68
CA GLY A 227 -14.16 9.83 19.30
C GLY A 227 -15.34 9.56 18.36
N ALA A 228 -15.09 9.06 17.13
CA ALA A 228 -16.15 8.78 16.16
C ALA A 228 -17.05 7.57 16.52
N GLY A 229 -16.67 6.80 17.55
CA GLY A 229 -17.45 5.67 18.09
C GLY A 229 -17.22 4.33 17.39
N ASP A 230 -17.73 3.26 18.01
CA ASP A 230 -17.47 1.86 17.60
C ASP A 230 -18.04 1.49 16.23
N SER A 231 -19.04 2.22 15.76
CA SER A 231 -19.68 1.98 14.45
C SER A 231 -19.00 2.69 13.28
N PHE A 232 -17.94 3.48 13.55
CA PHE A 232 -17.35 4.38 12.56
C PHE A 232 -16.70 3.66 11.37
N LEU A 233 -15.94 2.59 11.64
CA LEU A 233 -15.28 1.83 10.57
C LEU A 233 -16.28 0.94 9.80
N PRO A 234 -16.04 0.67 8.49
CA PRO A 234 -16.86 -0.23 7.70
C PRO A 234 -17.00 -1.63 8.31
N GLY A 235 -18.20 -2.19 8.28
CA GLY A 235 -18.52 -3.52 8.77
C GLY A 235 -19.94 -3.61 9.31
N ASN A 236 -20.47 -4.84 9.39
CA ASN A 236 -21.81 -5.11 9.91
C ASN A 236 -21.80 -5.83 11.27
N ALA A 237 -20.65 -6.29 11.75
CA ALA A 237 -20.48 -6.87 13.08
C ALA A 237 -19.78 -5.90 14.04
N ALA A 238 -20.00 -6.08 15.34
CA ALA A 238 -19.29 -5.31 16.37
C ALA A 238 -17.78 -5.57 16.32
N GLY A 239 -16.98 -4.58 16.71
CA GLY A 239 -15.53 -4.74 16.84
C GLY A 239 -15.13 -5.49 18.11
N THR A 240 -13.91 -6.02 18.12
CA THR A 240 -13.35 -6.79 19.23
C THR A 240 -12.18 -6.06 19.88
N ARG A 241 -12.20 -5.98 21.21
CA ARG A 241 -11.07 -5.54 22.05
C ARG A 241 -10.59 -6.74 22.87
N ALA A 242 -9.29 -7.02 22.88
CA ALA A 242 -8.69 -8.12 23.64
C ALA A 242 -7.31 -7.74 24.16
N SER A 243 -6.82 -8.41 25.21
CA SER A 243 -5.42 -8.32 25.66
C SER A 243 -4.86 -6.89 25.71
N GLY A 244 -5.59 -5.97 26.39
CA GLY A 244 -5.20 -4.56 26.53
C GLY A 244 -5.33 -3.70 25.27
N GLY A 245 -5.95 -4.20 24.20
CA GLY A 245 -6.21 -3.45 22.98
C GLY A 245 -7.31 -2.40 23.17
N GLU A 246 -7.04 -1.19 22.71
CA GLU A 246 -7.94 -0.04 22.83
C GLU A 246 -8.49 0.41 21.47
N TYR A 247 -9.70 0.97 21.50
CA TYR A 247 -10.34 1.64 20.37
C TYR A 247 -11.10 2.85 20.91
N ALA A 248 -10.72 4.04 20.44
CA ALA A 248 -11.19 5.33 20.96
C ALA A 248 -11.27 6.41 19.88
#